data_AF-A0A519PSJ4-F1
#
_entry.id   AF-A0A519PSJ4-F1
#
_cell.length_a   1.000
_cell.length_b   1.000
_cell.length_c   1.000
_cell.angle_alpha   90.00
_cell.angle_beta   90.00
_cell.angle_gamma   90.00
#
_symmetry.space_group_name_H-M   'P 1'
#
loop_
_entity.id
_entity.type
_entity.pdbx_description
1 polymer ?
#
loop_
_entity_poly.entity_id
_entity_poly.type
_entity_poly.pdbx_seq_one_letter_code
_entity_poly.pdbx_strand_id
1 'polypeptide(L)'
;MSERLKRGTTILLAALVAGLLAACQPLPYANDVRIPTVVALENGSPERAAMNVRVHDAVMRTVERNFYDRTFNGVDFSAEVASRRDATVRQPDERGFYDALNETLDLLDDGHTGATRPSVNLANSQRVLETAPTFGMFQAVVSDASSGEKRYFVTRVQKGSPADEAGVQPGWRIVTMDGEPWDKPWEDGRPFAGLTFVIGFEDAEGRTYDIPLESRLMPREVGMAERRPDGVLV
;
A
#
# COMPACT_ATOMS: atom_id res chain seq x y z
N MET A 1 17.00 -54.85 -31.74
CA MET A 1 17.54 -53.50 -31.46
C MET A 1 16.47 -52.42 -31.69
N SER A 2 15.27 -52.59 -31.12
CA SER A 2 14.07 -51.76 -31.46
C SER A 2 13.27 -51.30 -30.24
N GLU A 3 13.26 -52.06 -29.13
CA GLU A 3 12.47 -51.67 -27.93
C GLU A 3 13.18 -50.73 -26.96
N ARG A 4 14.52 -50.79 -26.83
CA ARG A 4 15.26 -49.94 -25.88
C ARG A 4 15.29 -48.47 -26.29
N LEU A 5 15.25 -48.18 -27.59
CA LEU A 5 15.23 -46.80 -28.10
C LEU A 5 13.85 -46.14 -27.88
N LYS A 6 12.76 -46.90 -28.05
CA LYS A 6 11.38 -46.40 -27.82
C LYS A 6 11.13 -46.05 -26.36
N ARG A 7 11.61 -46.87 -25.41
CA ARG A 7 11.49 -46.58 -23.97
C ARG A 7 12.26 -45.32 -23.55
N GLY A 8 13.43 -45.06 -24.13
CA GLY A 8 14.22 -43.85 -23.84
C GLY A 8 13.52 -42.56 -24.29
N THR A 9 12.92 -42.58 -25.49
CA THR A 9 12.20 -41.41 -26.02
C THR A 9 10.89 -41.13 -25.27
N THR A 10 10.14 -42.16 -24.85
CA THR A 10 8.91 -41.96 -24.06
C THR A 10 9.21 -41.41 -22.65
N ILE A 11 10.30 -41.83 -22.03
CA ILE A 11 10.72 -41.32 -20.71
C ILE A 11 11.20 -39.87 -20.81
N LEU A 12 11.95 -39.51 -21.86
CA LEU A 12 12.37 -38.12 -22.08
C LEU A 12 11.19 -37.18 -22.37
N LEU A 13 10.19 -37.63 -23.13
CA LEU A 13 9.00 -36.82 -23.46
C LEU A 13 8.10 -36.60 -22.23
N ALA A 14 7.94 -37.63 -21.38
CA ALA A 14 7.17 -37.52 -20.14
C ALA A 14 7.84 -36.58 -19.12
N ALA A 15 9.16 -36.59 -19.03
CA ALA A 15 9.92 -35.67 -18.17
C ALA A 15 9.84 -34.21 -18.65
N LEU A 16 9.80 -33.97 -19.97
CA LEU A 16 9.65 -32.62 -20.53
C LEU A 16 8.26 -32.02 -20.26
N VAL A 17 7.20 -32.84 -20.36
CA VAL A 17 5.82 -32.42 -20.08
C VAL A 17 5.59 -32.16 -18.58
N ALA A 18 6.20 -32.95 -17.70
CA ALA A 18 6.13 -32.72 -16.25
C ALA A 18 6.86 -31.43 -15.82
N GLY A 19 7.99 -31.10 -16.49
CA GLY A 19 8.71 -29.84 -16.24
C GLY A 19 7.95 -28.59 -16.67
N LEU A 20 7.17 -28.67 -17.77
CA LEU A 20 6.35 -27.56 -18.27
C LEU A 20 5.10 -27.30 -17.40
N LEU A 21 4.56 -28.31 -16.72
CA LEU A 21 3.41 -28.16 -15.82
C LEU A 21 3.79 -27.63 -14.42
N ALA A 22 5.05 -27.77 -14.00
CA ALA A 22 5.53 -27.23 -12.74
C ALA A 22 5.83 -25.71 -12.78
N ALA A 23 5.92 -25.12 -13.98
CA ALA A 23 6.21 -23.69 -14.17
C ALA A 23 5.01 -22.77 -13.85
N CYS A 24 3.81 -23.33 -13.66
CA CYS A 24 2.61 -22.58 -13.28
C CYS A 24 2.31 -22.65 -11.78
N GLN A 25 3.27 -23.01 -10.93
CA GLN A 25 3.10 -22.87 -9.48
C GLN A 25 3.05 -21.36 -9.16
N PRO A 26 1.93 -20.83 -8.63
CA PRO A 26 1.95 -19.48 -8.08
C PRO A 26 3.04 -19.45 -7.01
N LEU A 27 3.99 -18.52 -7.12
CA LEU A 27 4.95 -18.28 -6.05
C LEU A 27 4.14 -18.09 -4.77
N PRO A 28 4.33 -18.91 -3.72
CA PRO A 28 3.66 -18.67 -2.46
C PRO A 28 4.12 -17.29 -1.99
N TYR A 29 3.20 -16.32 -2.00
CA TYR A 29 3.43 -15.00 -1.42
C TYR A 29 3.43 -15.17 0.11
N ALA A 30 4.53 -15.70 0.64
CA ALA A 30 4.83 -15.56 2.04
C ALA A 30 5.33 -14.13 2.23
N ASN A 31 4.47 -13.26 2.77
CA ASN A 31 4.89 -11.94 3.20
C ASN A 31 5.80 -12.11 4.43
N ASP A 32 7.09 -12.27 4.21
CA ASP A 32 8.12 -12.43 5.23
C ASP A 32 8.61 -11.09 5.79
N VAL A 33 7.89 -10.00 5.51
CA VAL A 33 8.20 -8.66 6.03
C VAL A 33 8.20 -8.69 7.54
N ARG A 34 9.41 -8.56 8.10
CA ARG A 34 9.64 -8.43 9.53
C ARG A 34 9.49 -6.96 9.89
N ILE A 35 8.40 -6.61 10.57
CA ILE A 35 8.22 -5.25 11.08
C ILE A 35 9.24 -5.02 12.20
N PRO A 36 10.09 -3.97 12.12
CA PRO A 36 11.04 -3.66 13.18
C PRO A 36 10.32 -3.37 14.51
N THR A 37 10.89 -3.86 15.61
CA THR A 37 10.40 -3.51 16.95
C THR A 37 10.66 -2.03 17.22
N VAL A 38 9.63 -1.33 17.69
CA VAL A 38 9.76 0.07 18.13
C VAL A 38 10.51 0.10 19.46
N VAL A 39 11.51 0.98 19.57
CA VAL A 39 12.20 1.26 20.83
C VAL A 39 11.26 2.06 21.72
N ALA A 40 10.63 1.40 22.68
CA ALA A 40 9.81 2.05 23.69
C ALA A 40 10.72 2.69 24.76
N LEU A 41 10.68 4.01 24.86
CA LEU A 41 11.37 4.77 25.90
C LEU A 41 10.33 5.41 26.83
N GLU A 42 10.62 5.43 28.12
CA GLU A 42 9.75 6.04 29.12
C GLU A 42 9.59 7.55 28.87
N ASN A 43 8.38 8.08 29.06
CA ASN A 43 8.10 9.49 28.87
C ASN A 43 8.89 10.33 29.89
N GLY A 44 9.50 11.42 29.43
CA GLY A 44 10.33 12.29 30.26
C GLY A 44 11.70 11.70 30.65
N SER A 45 12.04 10.49 30.20
CA SER A 45 13.35 9.88 30.51
C SER A 45 14.52 10.60 29.83
N PRO A 46 15.73 10.57 30.44
CA PRO A 46 16.96 11.03 29.78
C PRO A 46 17.21 10.34 28.44
N GLU A 47 16.87 9.05 28.33
CA GLU A 47 17.00 8.25 27.12
C GLU A 47 16.07 8.76 26.00
N ARG A 48 14.83 9.16 26.34
CA ARG A 48 13.89 9.81 25.40
C ARG A 48 14.47 11.12 24.88
N ALA A 49 14.95 12.00 25.77
CA ALA A 49 15.56 13.26 25.37
C ALA A 49 16.79 13.04 24.45
N ALA A 50 17.65 12.07 24.79
CA ALA A 50 18.80 11.71 23.97
C ALA A 50 18.40 11.12 22.60
N MET A 51 17.31 10.34 22.54
CA MET A 51 16.77 9.84 21.28
C MET A 51 16.20 10.96 20.43
N ASN A 52 15.42 11.87 21.01
CA ASN A 52 14.86 13.03 20.32
C ASN A 52 15.95 13.87 19.66
N VAL A 53 17.06 14.13 20.38
CA VAL A 53 18.24 14.82 19.82
C VAL A 53 18.80 14.09 18.60
N ARG A 54 19.02 12.77 18.69
CA ARG A 54 19.59 11.99 17.57
C ARG A 54 18.69 12.00 16.35
N VAL A 55 17.39 11.81 16.55
CA VAL A 55 16.40 11.77 15.46
C VAL A 55 16.26 13.14 14.83
N HIS A 56 16.10 14.20 15.63
CA HIS A 56 16.05 15.57 15.14
C HIS A 56 17.25 15.89 14.25
N ASP A 57 18.47 15.71 14.75
CA ASP A 57 19.67 16.09 14.01
C ASP A 57 19.85 15.23 12.75
N ALA A 58 19.41 13.97 12.76
CA ALA A 58 19.42 13.12 11.56
C ALA A 58 18.41 13.56 10.50
N VAL A 59 17.21 13.96 10.92
CA VAL A 59 16.17 14.48 10.03
C VAL A 59 16.63 15.79 9.39
N MET A 60 17.11 16.76 10.18
CA MET A 60 17.55 18.05 9.64
C MET A 60 18.70 17.90 8.64
N ARG A 61 19.71 17.08 8.97
CA ARG A 61 20.78 16.75 8.00
C ARG A 61 20.26 16.08 6.73
N THR A 62 19.20 15.29 6.82
CA THR A 62 18.61 14.62 5.64
C THR A 62 17.90 15.64 4.76
N VAL A 63 17.13 16.55 5.35
CA VAL A 63 16.47 17.65 4.63
C VAL A 63 17.52 18.54 3.97
N GLU A 64 18.49 19.04 4.72
CA GLU A 64 19.55 19.93 4.19
C GLU A 64 20.28 19.32 2.98
N ARG A 65 20.53 18.01 3.01
CA ARG A 65 21.25 17.31 1.93
C ARG A 65 20.36 17.01 0.72
N ASN A 66 19.10 16.62 0.95
CA ASN A 66 18.30 15.94 -0.07
C ASN A 66 17.05 16.71 -0.51
N PHE A 67 16.65 17.77 0.20
CA PHE A 67 15.52 18.58 -0.23
C PHE A 67 15.83 19.17 -1.61
N TYR A 68 14.85 19.06 -2.52
CA TYR A 68 15.06 19.28 -3.94
C TYR A 68 15.32 20.76 -4.25
N ASP A 69 14.67 21.67 -3.51
CA ASP A 69 14.91 23.10 -3.61
C ASP A 69 15.97 23.54 -2.59
N ARG A 70 17.08 24.09 -3.10
CA ARG A 70 18.19 24.57 -2.28
C ARG A 70 17.89 25.89 -1.56
N THR A 71 16.79 26.55 -1.90
CA THR A 71 16.32 27.75 -1.19
C THR A 71 15.27 27.43 -0.12
N PHE A 72 14.90 26.16 0.07
CA PHE A 72 13.87 25.71 1.02
C PHE A 72 12.56 26.51 0.88
N ASN A 73 12.12 26.74 -0.36
CA ASN A 73 10.97 27.56 -0.72
C ASN A 73 11.03 28.99 -0.14
N GLY A 74 12.24 29.54 -0.01
CA GLY A 74 12.50 30.89 0.46
C GLY A 74 12.60 31.04 1.97
N VAL A 75 12.53 29.94 2.75
CA VAL A 75 12.68 29.96 4.20
C VAL A 75 14.15 29.87 4.60
N ASP A 76 14.57 30.65 5.62
CA ASP A 76 15.84 30.42 6.31
C ASP A 76 15.72 29.20 7.23
N PHE A 77 15.69 28.02 6.61
CA PHE A 77 15.41 26.77 7.29
C PHE A 77 16.42 26.49 8.42
N SER A 78 17.69 26.86 8.24
CA SER A 78 18.72 26.66 9.25
C SER A 78 18.48 27.50 10.50
N ALA A 79 18.11 28.78 10.33
CA ALA A 79 17.75 29.65 11.45
C ALA A 79 16.50 29.13 12.19
N GLU A 80 15.49 28.67 11.45
CA GLU A 80 14.27 28.11 12.02
C GLU A 80 14.54 26.84 12.84
N VAL A 81 15.32 25.91 12.29
CA VAL A 81 15.78 24.70 13.00
C VAL A 81 16.51 25.09 14.30
N ALA A 82 17.45 26.04 14.24
CA ALA A 82 18.21 26.46 15.42
C ALA A 82 17.30 27.05 16.51
N SER A 83 16.31 27.86 16.13
CA SER A 83 15.40 28.52 17.07
C SER A 83 14.45 27.55 17.78
N ARG A 84 14.07 26.44 17.12
CA ARG A 84 13.06 25.50 17.61
C ARG A 84 13.64 24.27 18.31
N ARG A 85 14.89 23.90 17.97
CA ARG A 85 15.51 22.65 18.39
C ARG A 85 15.34 22.34 19.86
N ASP A 86 15.60 23.31 20.72
CA ASP A 86 15.57 23.17 22.17
C ASP A 86 14.17 22.83 22.71
N ALA A 87 13.12 23.39 22.11
CA ALA A 87 11.73 23.09 22.46
C ALA A 87 11.30 21.72 21.89
N THR A 88 11.74 21.39 20.67
CA THR A 88 11.43 20.12 20.02
C THR A 88 12.06 18.93 20.73
N VAL A 89 13.36 18.97 21.05
CA VAL A 89 14.05 17.80 21.62
C VAL A 89 13.68 17.53 23.08
N ARG A 90 13.16 18.54 23.80
CA ARG A 90 12.68 18.43 25.18
C ARG A 90 11.26 17.89 25.31
N GLN A 91 10.58 17.60 24.20
CA GLN A 91 9.25 17.02 24.25
C GLN A 91 9.26 15.71 25.03
N PRO A 92 8.36 15.54 26.02
CA PRO A 92 8.44 14.45 26.99
C PRO A 92 8.06 13.10 26.41
N ASP A 93 7.31 13.07 25.30
CA ASP A 93 6.80 11.85 24.69
C ASP A 93 7.00 11.85 23.17
N GLU A 94 6.77 10.68 22.55
CA GLU A 94 6.91 10.49 21.11
C GLU A 94 5.94 11.37 20.32
N ARG A 95 4.72 11.59 20.82
CA ARG A 95 3.71 12.38 20.11
C ARG A 95 4.15 13.83 20.01
N GLY A 96 4.42 14.47 21.15
CA GLY A 96 4.87 15.87 21.20
C GLY A 96 6.15 16.08 20.40
N PHE A 97 7.09 15.14 20.45
CA PHE A 97 8.33 15.22 19.66
C PHE A 97 8.06 15.24 18.16
N TYR A 98 7.24 14.32 17.64
CA TYR A 98 6.97 14.26 16.20
C TYR A 98 6.01 15.36 15.73
N ASP A 99 5.09 15.82 16.58
CA ASP A 99 4.24 16.98 16.28
C ASP A 99 5.14 18.24 16.11
N ALA A 100 6.01 18.54 17.08
CA ALA A 100 6.95 19.67 17.01
C ALA A 100 8.04 19.53 15.92
N LEU A 101 8.43 18.29 15.60
CA LEU A 101 9.34 18.01 14.49
C LEU A 101 8.67 18.37 13.15
N ASN A 102 7.43 17.94 12.94
CA ASN A 102 6.69 18.21 11.71
C ASN A 102 6.33 19.70 11.57
N GLU A 103 6.07 20.43 12.66
CA GLU A 103 5.93 21.89 12.61
C GLU A 103 7.15 22.61 12.00
N THR A 104 8.35 22.03 12.15
CA THR A 104 9.56 22.54 11.49
C THR A 104 9.63 22.12 10.03
N LEU A 105 9.24 20.89 9.70
CA LEU A 105 9.22 20.39 8.32
C LEU A 105 8.14 21.07 7.46
N ASP A 106 7.01 21.44 8.04
CA ASP A 106 5.90 22.12 7.38
C ASP A 106 6.30 23.51 6.84
N LEU A 107 7.37 24.11 7.37
CA LEU A 107 7.94 25.34 6.81
C LEU A 107 8.42 25.18 5.36
N LEU A 108 8.75 23.96 4.96
CA LEU A 108 9.17 23.68 3.60
C LEU A 108 8.02 23.75 2.59
N ASP A 109 6.75 23.87 3.04
CA ASP A 109 5.57 23.98 2.18
C ASP A 109 5.52 22.90 1.08
N ASP A 110 5.86 21.66 1.45
CA ASP A 110 5.85 20.50 0.56
C ASP A 110 5.04 19.35 1.18
N GLY A 111 4.02 18.90 0.44
CA GLY A 111 3.14 17.80 0.88
C GLY A 111 3.80 16.42 0.97
N HIS A 112 5.08 16.29 0.60
CA HIS A 112 5.83 15.04 0.62
C HIS A 112 6.96 15.01 1.66
N THR A 113 7.14 16.08 2.43
CA THR A 113 8.19 16.16 3.44
C THR A 113 7.58 16.11 4.84
N GLY A 114 7.71 14.96 5.50
CA GLY A 114 7.21 14.76 6.85
C GLY A 114 7.85 13.54 7.53
N ALA A 115 7.69 13.46 8.84
CA ALA A 115 8.18 12.37 9.67
C ALA A 115 7.03 11.63 10.36
N THR A 116 6.92 10.33 10.10
CA THR A 116 5.91 9.47 10.73
C THR A 116 6.43 8.92 12.05
N ARG A 117 5.60 9.00 13.10
CA ARG A 117 5.88 8.40 14.42
C ARG A 117 6.16 6.89 14.30
N PRO A 118 7.19 6.35 14.98
CA PRO A 118 7.49 4.91 14.98
C PRO A 118 6.30 4.06 15.42
N SER A 119 5.56 4.44 16.47
CA SER A 119 4.36 3.72 16.89
C SER A 119 3.25 3.70 15.82
N VAL A 120 3.04 4.83 15.13
CA VAL A 120 2.07 4.93 14.02
C VAL A 120 2.54 4.11 12.82
N ASN A 121 3.83 4.16 12.48
CA ASN A 121 4.38 3.35 11.41
C ASN A 121 4.25 1.85 11.72
N LEU A 122 4.49 1.43 12.97
CA LEU A 122 4.29 0.06 13.43
C LEU A 122 2.82 -0.36 13.29
N ALA A 123 1.88 0.46 13.80
CA ALA A 123 0.45 0.17 13.70
C ALA A 123 -0.02 0.11 12.24
N ASN A 124 0.45 1.02 11.38
CA ASN A 124 0.19 1.00 9.94
C ASN A 124 0.77 -0.26 9.29
N SER A 125 2.00 -0.62 9.64
CA SER A 125 2.65 -1.83 9.11
C SER A 125 1.89 -3.09 9.54
N GLN A 126 1.45 -3.16 10.79
CA GLN A 126 0.64 -4.27 11.31
C GLN A 126 -0.71 -4.35 10.59
N ARG A 127 -1.41 -3.22 10.44
CA ARG A 127 -2.68 -3.13 9.71
C ARG A 127 -2.55 -3.54 8.24
N VAL A 128 -1.38 -3.32 7.65
CA VAL A 128 -1.08 -3.77 6.28
C VAL A 128 -0.89 -5.29 6.21
N LEU A 129 -0.40 -5.93 7.27
CA LEU A 129 -0.30 -7.39 7.36
C LEU A 129 -1.61 -8.08 7.76
N GLU A 130 -2.56 -7.33 8.32
CA GLU A 130 -3.87 -7.85 8.69
C GLU A 130 -4.74 -8.18 7.47
N THR A 131 -5.64 -9.15 7.65
CA THR A 131 -6.69 -9.40 6.69
C THR A 131 -7.79 -8.35 6.83
N ALA A 132 -8.38 -7.95 5.71
CA ALA A 132 -9.53 -7.07 5.67
C ALA A 132 -10.61 -7.63 4.75
N PRO A 133 -11.90 -7.40 5.03
CA PRO A 133 -12.97 -7.81 4.13
C PRO A 133 -12.86 -7.02 2.82
N THR A 134 -12.77 -7.73 1.71
CA THR A 134 -12.59 -7.16 0.37
C THR A 134 -13.13 -8.10 -0.70
N PHE A 135 -13.46 -7.55 -1.86
CA PHE A 135 -13.71 -8.32 -3.08
C PHE A 135 -12.41 -8.65 -3.83
N GLY A 136 -11.29 -8.02 -3.44
CA GLY A 136 -9.99 -8.16 -4.09
C GLY A 136 -9.83 -7.37 -5.40
N MET A 137 -10.55 -6.27 -5.54
CA MET A 137 -10.36 -5.31 -6.63
C MET A 137 -9.86 -3.96 -6.10
N PHE A 138 -8.96 -3.34 -6.86
CA PHE A 138 -8.41 -2.01 -6.58
C PHE A 138 -9.07 -1.00 -7.50
N GLN A 139 -9.36 0.18 -6.97
CA GLN A 139 -10.09 1.22 -7.70
C GLN A 139 -9.27 2.49 -7.86
N ALA A 140 -9.37 3.12 -9.03
CA ALA A 140 -9.06 4.52 -9.22
C ALA A 140 -10.34 5.33 -9.38
N VAL A 141 -10.30 6.59 -8.94
CA VAL A 141 -11.40 7.54 -9.10
C VAL A 141 -10.97 8.59 -10.11
N VAL A 142 -11.76 8.75 -11.16
CA VAL A 142 -11.62 9.83 -12.14
C VAL A 142 -12.75 10.81 -11.87
N SER A 143 -12.41 12.05 -11.57
CA SER A 143 -13.41 13.11 -11.36
C SER A 143 -13.55 13.92 -12.65
N ASP A 144 -14.78 14.10 -13.11
CA ASP A 144 -15.11 15.01 -14.20
C ASP A 144 -15.01 16.46 -13.67
N ALA A 145 -14.08 17.24 -14.22
CA ALA A 145 -13.82 18.59 -13.75
C ALA A 145 -15.00 19.56 -13.98
N SER A 146 -15.91 19.23 -14.91
CA SER A 146 -17.03 20.10 -15.27
C SER A 146 -18.28 19.81 -14.46
N SER A 147 -18.60 18.53 -14.22
CA SER A 147 -19.79 18.11 -13.49
C SER A 147 -19.51 17.78 -12.01
N GLY A 148 -18.25 17.54 -11.65
CA GLY A 148 -17.86 17.00 -10.35
C GLY A 148 -18.20 15.52 -10.17
N GLU A 149 -18.72 14.86 -11.21
CA GLU A 149 -19.07 13.45 -11.20
C GLU A 149 -17.83 12.58 -10.98
N LYS A 150 -17.92 11.59 -10.09
CA LYS A 150 -16.86 10.62 -9.83
C LYS A 150 -17.15 9.32 -10.56
N ARG A 151 -16.17 8.82 -11.32
CA ARG A 151 -16.22 7.53 -12.00
C ARG A 151 -15.14 6.63 -11.42
N TYR A 152 -15.51 5.38 -11.16
CA TYR A 152 -14.67 4.41 -10.47
C TYR A 152 -14.26 3.33 -11.46
N PHE A 153 -12.99 2.99 -11.49
CA PHE A 153 -12.45 2.01 -12.43
C PHE A 153 -11.61 0.97 -11.69
N VAL A 154 -11.79 -0.30 -12.05
CA VAL A 154 -10.92 -1.38 -11.61
C VAL A 154 -9.53 -1.15 -12.20
N THR A 155 -8.53 -0.93 -11.37
CA THR A 155 -7.13 -0.79 -11.83
C THR A 155 -6.36 -2.09 -11.74
N ARG A 156 -6.77 -2.97 -10.83
CA ARG A 156 -6.08 -4.23 -10.55
C ARG A 156 -7.02 -5.20 -9.84
N VAL A 157 -6.76 -6.48 -10.01
CA VAL A 157 -7.48 -7.57 -9.32
C VAL A 157 -6.45 -8.45 -8.63
N GLN A 158 -6.66 -8.70 -7.33
CA GLN A 158 -5.84 -9.58 -6.50
C GLN A 158 -6.10 -11.03 -6.91
N LYS A 159 -5.05 -11.78 -7.23
CA LYS A 159 -5.18 -13.19 -7.63
C LYS A 159 -5.79 -14.04 -6.50
N GLY A 160 -6.68 -14.97 -6.86
CA GLY A 160 -7.40 -15.83 -5.91
C GLY A 160 -8.44 -15.10 -5.07
N SER A 161 -8.83 -13.89 -5.48
CA SER A 161 -9.91 -13.13 -4.85
C SER A 161 -11.27 -13.46 -5.45
N PRO A 162 -12.38 -13.10 -4.77
CA PRO A 162 -13.72 -13.15 -5.34
C PRO A 162 -13.84 -12.46 -6.71
N ALA A 163 -13.20 -11.31 -6.90
CA ALA A 163 -13.18 -10.61 -8.18
C ALA A 163 -12.39 -11.38 -9.26
N ASP A 164 -11.26 -12.00 -8.90
CA ASP A 164 -10.46 -12.84 -9.81
C ASP A 164 -11.23 -14.10 -10.24
N GLU A 165 -11.84 -14.80 -9.27
CA GLU A 165 -12.67 -15.97 -9.50
C GLU A 165 -13.88 -15.67 -10.41
N ALA A 166 -14.45 -14.47 -10.27
CA ALA A 166 -15.56 -14.01 -11.08
C ALA A 166 -15.14 -13.41 -12.44
N GLY A 167 -13.84 -13.30 -12.72
CA GLY A 167 -13.31 -12.80 -13.98
C GLY A 167 -13.46 -11.30 -14.19
N VAL A 168 -13.57 -10.51 -13.11
CA VAL A 168 -13.53 -9.04 -13.17
C VAL A 168 -12.20 -8.60 -13.79
N GLN A 169 -12.23 -7.63 -14.69
CA GLN A 169 -11.03 -7.20 -15.42
C GLN A 169 -10.62 -5.77 -15.05
N PRO A 170 -9.30 -5.47 -15.01
CA PRO A 170 -8.81 -4.09 -15.04
C PRO A 170 -9.38 -3.31 -16.24
N GLY A 171 -9.68 -2.03 -16.01
CA GLY A 171 -10.30 -1.13 -16.99
C GLY A 171 -11.82 -1.09 -16.92
N TRP A 172 -12.48 -2.05 -16.28
CA TRP A 172 -13.93 -2.00 -16.09
C TRP A 172 -14.34 -0.88 -15.14
N ARG A 173 -15.41 -0.18 -15.49
CA ARG A 173 -16.05 0.85 -14.66
C ARG A 173 -16.93 0.17 -13.62
N ILE A 174 -16.84 0.62 -12.38
CA ILE A 174 -17.68 0.16 -11.26
C ILE A 174 -18.85 1.13 -11.16
N VAL A 175 -20.07 0.61 -11.20
CA VAL A 175 -21.30 1.42 -11.36
C VAL A 175 -22.17 1.33 -10.12
N THR A 176 -22.48 0.11 -9.67
CA THR A 176 -23.42 -0.11 -8.56
C THR A 176 -22.96 -1.19 -7.60
N MET A 177 -23.54 -1.15 -6.40
CA MET A 177 -23.50 -2.23 -5.41
C MET A 177 -24.93 -2.47 -4.93
N ASP A 178 -25.47 -3.66 -5.17
CA ASP A 178 -26.87 -4.03 -4.90
C ASP A 178 -27.89 -3.04 -5.51
N GLY A 179 -27.57 -2.53 -6.71
CA GLY A 179 -28.41 -1.58 -7.44
C GLY A 179 -28.30 -0.12 -6.99
N GLU A 180 -27.58 0.16 -5.90
CA GLU A 180 -27.28 1.52 -5.46
C GLU A 180 -25.98 2.04 -6.09
N PRO A 181 -25.82 3.36 -6.27
CA PRO A 181 -24.57 3.95 -6.76
C PRO A 181 -23.36 3.48 -5.94
N TRP A 182 -22.27 3.12 -6.62
CA TRP A 182 -21.05 2.59 -5.99
C TRP A 182 -20.44 3.51 -4.91
N ASP A 183 -20.60 4.83 -5.05
CA ASP A 183 -20.06 5.82 -4.12
C ASP A 183 -20.93 6.06 -2.88
N LYS A 184 -22.10 5.40 -2.79
CA LYS A 184 -22.96 5.45 -1.62
C LYS A 184 -22.28 4.73 -0.43
N PRO A 185 -22.17 5.38 0.75
CA PRO A 185 -21.66 4.71 1.93
C PRO A 185 -22.46 3.46 2.28
N TRP A 186 -21.75 2.40 2.66
CA TRP A 186 -22.38 1.21 3.24
C TRP A 186 -22.79 1.51 4.69
N GLU A 187 -24.10 1.58 4.96
CA GLU A 187 -24.65 2.01 6.26
C GLU A 187 -25.40 0.90 7.04
N ASP A 188 -25.40 -0.34 6.55
CA ASP A 188 -26.18 -1.46 7.11
C ASP A 188 -25.69 -1.90 8.51
N GLY A 189 -24.50 -1.49 8.94
CA GLY A 189 -23.93 -1.84 10.26
C GLY A 189 -23.56 -3.31 10.45
N ARG A 190 -23.93 -4.19 9.50
CA ARG A 190 -23.50 -5.59 9.45
C ARG A 190 -22.00 -5.68 9.11
N PRO A 191 -21.28 -6.68 9.66
CA PRO A 191 -19.90 -6.95 9.26
C PRO A 191 -19.84 -7.19 7.75
N PHE A 192 -19.00 -6.43 7.05
CA PHE A 192 -18.86 -6.52 5.60
C PHE A 192 -18.32 -7.89 5.14
N ALA A 193 -17.62 -8.63 6.02
CA ALA A 193 -17.08 -9.95 5.74
C ALA A 193 -18.18 -11.02 5.62
N GLY A 194 -18.08 -11.89 4.61
CA GLY A 194 -19.00 -13.00 4.33
C GLY A 194 -20.31 -12.58 3.67
N LEU A 195 -20.52 -11.28 3.42
CA LEU A 195 -21.66 -10.79 2.67
C LEU A 195 -21.38 -10.85 1.16
N THR A 196 -22.37 -11.25 0.38
CA THR A 196 -22.34 -11.21 -1.07
C THR A 196 -23.13 -10.02 -1.59
N PHE A 197 -22.51 -9.27 -2.49
CA PHE A 197 -23.09 -8.10 -3.14
C PHE A 197 -23.13 -8.32 -4.64
N VAL A 198 -24.19 -7.86 -5.31
CA VAL A 198 -24.23 -7.78 -6.76
C VAL A 198 -23.57 -6.47 -7.17
N ILE A 199 -22.38 -6.57 -7.74
CA ILE A 199 -21.62 -5.41 -8.22
C ILE A 199 -21.87 -5.24 -9.71
N GLY A 200 -22.37 -4.06 -10.07
CA GLY A 200 -22.58 -3.66 -11.46
C GLY A 200 -21.30 -3.08 -12.06
N PHE A 201 -20.86 -3.64 -13.17
CA PHE A 201 -19.71 -3.20 -13.95
C PHE A 201 -20.11 -2.80 -15.37
N GLU A 202 -19.29 -1.97 -16.01
CA GLU A 202 -19.36 -1.65 -17.43
C GLU A 202 -17.96 -1.73 -18.04
N ASP A 203 -17.80 -2.44 -19.16
CA ASP A 203 -16.51 -2.52 -19.86
C ASP A 203 -16.28 -1.38 -20.86
N ALA A 204 -15.14 -1.41 -21.56
CA ALA A 204 -14.78 -0.39 -22.53
C ALA A 204 -15.71 -0.34 -23.76
N GLU A 205 -16.45 -1.42 -24.05
CA GLU A 205 -17.44 -1.49 -25.11
C GLU A 205 -18.85 -1.09 -24.63
N GLY A 206 -19.00 -0.70 -23.37
CA GLY A 206 -20.28 -0.34 -22.76
C GLY A 206 -21.15 -1.56 -22.41
N ARG A 207 -20.60 -2.77 -22.42
CA ARG A 207 -21.32 -3.96 -21.97
C ARG A 207 -21.38 -3.95 -20.45
N THR A 208 -22.56 -4.22 -19.92
CA THR A 208 -22.81 -4.23 -18.47
C THR A 208 -22.77 -5.64 -17.90
N TYR A 209 -22.24 -5.78 -16.70
CA TYR A 209 -22.14 -7.05 -15.97
C TYR A 209 -22.62 -6.87 -14.54
N ASP A 210 -23.57 -7.69 -14.12
CA ASP A 210 -23.97 -7.78 -12.71
C ASP A 210 -23.36 -9.05 -12.11
N ILE A 211 -22.34 -8.86 -11.27
CA ILE A 211 -21.51 -9.96 -10.77
C ILE A 211 -21.69 -10.09 -9.25
N PRO A 212 -22.18 -11.23 -8.75
CA PRO A 212 -22.21 -11.49 -7.32
C PRO A 212 -20.80 -11.70 -6.79
N LEU A 213 -20.33 -10.84 -5.89
CA LEU A 213 -19.03 -10.92 -5.23
C LEU A 213 -19.22 -11.08 -3.73
N GLU A 214 -18.66 -12.15 -3.17
CA GLU A 214 -18.54 -12.33 -1.73
C GLU A 214 -17.41 -11.46 -1.19
N SER A 215 -17.63 -10.69 -0.15
CA SER A 215 -16.57 -10.00 0.57
C SER A 215 -15.85 -10.99 1.49
N ARG A 216 -14.57 -11.25 1.25
CA ARG A 216 -13.78 -12.21 2.03
C ARG A 216 -12.69 -11.51 2.82
N LEU A 217 -12.37 -12.04 4.00
CA LEU A 217 -11.17 -11.63 4.73
C LEU A 217 -9.94 -12.08 3.93
N MET A 218 -9.27 -11.13 3.30
CA MET A 218 -8.06 -11.39 2.52
C MET A 218 -6.91 -10.56 3.07
N PRO A 219 -5.65 -11.07 2.99
CA PRO A 219 -4.49 -10.24 3.25
C PRO A 219 -4.54 -9.02 2.35
N ARG A 220 -4.30 -7.83 2.91
CA ARG A 220 -4.12 -6.64 2.08
C ARG A 220 -2.88 -6.84 1.23
N GLU A 221 -2.99 -6.61 -0.07
CA GLU A 221 -1.76 -6.49 -0.86
C GLU A 221 -1.07 -5.19 -0.48
N VAL A 222 0.13 -5.35 0.06
CA VAL A 222 1.10 -4.26 0.20
C VAL A 222 1.52 -3.92 -1.22
N GLY A 223 1.57 -2.62 -1.55
CA GLY A 223 2.04 -2.16 -2.86
C GLY A 223 3.32 -2.91 -3.22
N MET A 224 3.21 -3.81 -4.20
CA MET A 224 4.36 -4.55 -4.69
C MET A 224 5.14 -3.59 -5.55
N ALA A 225 6.21 -3.03 -4.99
CA ALA A 225 7.16 -2.33 -5.80
C ALA A 225 8.08 -3.37 -6.46
N GLU A 226 7.93 -3.59 -7.75
CA GLU A 226 8.83 -4.44 -8.51
C GLU A 226 10.01 -3.60 -8.97
N ARG A 227 11.23 -4.05 -8.64
CA ARG A 227 12.42 -3.45 -9.24
C ARG A 227 12.56 -3.99 -10.65
N ARG A 228 12.29 -3.16 -11.64
CA ARG A 228 12.53 -3.46 -13.05
C ARG A 228 14.01 -3.75 -13.29
N PRO A 229 14.36 -4.47 -14.37
CA PRO A 229 15.76 -4.72 -14.75
C PRO A 229 16.59 -3.44 -14.97
N ASP A 230 15.94 -2.31 -15.27
CA ASP A 230 16.55 -0.98 -15.39
C ASP A 230 16.81 -0.28 -14.05
N GLY A 231 16.48 -0.94 -12.94
CA GLY A 231 16.68 -0.44 -11.58
C GLY A 231 15.56 0.46 -11.05
N VAL A 232 14.54 0.77 -11.86
CA VAL A 232 13.39 1.57 -11.44
C VAL A 232 12.46 0.73 -10.55
N LEU A 233 12.03 1.29 -9.42
CA LEU A 233 10.97 0.71 -8.59
C LEU A 233 9.63 1.14 -9.20
N VAL A 234 8.76 0.18 -9.57
CA VAL A 234 7.40 0.44 -10.08
C VAL A 234 6.36 -0.28 -9.24
#